data_AF-A0A5J4TH61-F1
#
_entry.id   AF-A0A5J4TH61-F1
#
_cell.length_a   1.000
_cell.length_b   1.000
_cell.length_c   1.000
_cell.angle_alpha   90.00
_cell.angle_beta   90.00
_cell.angle_gamma   90.00
#
_symmetry.space_group_name_H-M   'P 1'
#
loop_
_entity.id
_entity.type
_entity.pdbx_description
1 polymer ?
#
loop_
_entity_poly.entity_id
_entity_poly.type
_entity_poly.pdbx_seq_one_letter_code
_entity_poly.pdbx_strand_id
1 'polypeptide(L)'
;MEELEEELNRITLRVDELGAAGKYEEADKENKKLESLRKTVSEKKRKALEEERIQTEEELKAAYQTMLDKFSAEWDEEMKKFEDESVKQIETMKKKQLQEQDDLKEALDSEVPRPPKDSVELVNLRATEKQLAKLRKFQEALRAKATADALEQQEKSRVDKE
;
A
#
# COMPACT_ATOMS: atom_id res chain seq x y z
N MET A 1 -23.29 -47.70 -18.11
CA MET A 1 -24.42 -47.47 -17.18
C MET A 1 -25.71 -47.84 -17.87
N GLU A 2 -25.96 -47.27 -19.05
CA GLU A 2 -27.08 -47.58 -19.94
C GLU A 2 -27.25 -49.09 -20.22
N GLU A 3 -26.18 -49.80 -20.61
CA GLU A 3 -26.24 -51.26 -20.86
C GLU A 3 -26.73 -52.09 -19.64
N LEU A 4 -26.38 -51.68 -18.41
CA LEU A 4 -26.80 -52.38 -17.19
C LEU A 4 -28.26 -52.07 -16.82
N GLU A 5 -28.73 -50.86 -17.16
CA GLU A 5 -30.12 -50.48 -16.98
C GLU A 5 -31.02 -51.15 -18.02
N GLU A 6 -30.53 -51.31 -19.25
CA GLU A 6 -31.19 -52.12 -20.28
C GLU A 6 -31.27 -53.60 -19.89
N GLU A 7 -30.19 -54.16 -19.34
CA GLU A 7 -30.17 -55.53 -18.82
C GLU A 7 -31.14 -55.69 -17.63
N LEU A 8 -31.17 -54.71 -16.73
CA LEU A 8 -32.12 -54.67 -15.61
C LEU A 8 -33.58 -54.68 -16.11
N ASN A 9 -33.89 -53.86 -17.10
CA ASN A 9 -35.23 -53.78 -17.70
C ASN A 9 -35.60 -55.09 -18.39
N ARG A 10 -34.64 -55.71 -19.10
CA ARG A 10 -34.84 -57.01 -19.76
C ARG A 10 -35.13 -58.13 -18.77
N ILE A 11 -34.36 -58.23 -17.68
CA ILE A 11 -34.58 -59.26 -16.64
C ILE A 11 -35.88 -58.97 -15.89
N THR A 12 -36.25 -57.70 -15.66
CA THR A 12 -37.53 -57.34 -15.03
C THR A 12 -38.71 -57.84 -15.87
N LEU A 13 -38.73 -57.52 -17.17
CA LEU A 13 -39.74 -58.02 -18.12
C LEU A 13 -39.79 -59.56 -18.11
N ARG A 14 -38.63 -60.22 -18.06
CA ARG A 14 -38.57 -61.68 -18.05
C ARG A 14 -39.16 -62.30 -16.78
N VAL A 15 -38.93 -61.69 -15.62
CA VAL A 15 -39.53 -62.13 -14.35
C VAL A 15 -41.05 -62.00 -14.39
N ASP A 16 -41.57 -60.88 -14.92
CA ASP A 16 -43.01 -60.63 -15.04
C ASP A 16 -43.69 -61.63 -16.00
N GLU A 17 -43.07 -61.93 -17.15
CA GLU A 17 -43.53 -62.95 -18.10
C GLU A 17 -43.60 -64.35 -17.47
N LEU A 18 -42.55 -64.75 -16.74
CA LEU A 18 -42.49 -66.06 -16.09
C LEU A 18 -43.50 -66.18 -14.95
N GLY A 19 -43.73 -65.08 -14.21
CA GLY A 19 -44.76 -64.99 -13.18
C GLY A 19 -46.17 -65.13 -13.75
N ALA A 20 -46.46 -64.45 -14.87
CA ALA A 20 -47.74 -64.55 -15.57
C ALA A 20 -47.98 -65.95 -16.17
N ALA A 21 -46.91 -66.64 -16.59
CA ALA A 21 -46.96 -68.02 -17.10
C ALA A 21 -47.04 -69.10 -16.00
N GLY A 22 -47.02 -68.72 -14.72
CA GLY A 22 -47.08 -69.65 -13.57
C GLY A 22 -45.79 -70.44 -13.31
N LYS A 23 -44.67 -70.08 -13.95
CA LYS A 23 -43.37 -70.74 -13.80
C LYS A 23 -42.57 -70.15 -12.63
N TYR A 24 -43.07 -70.32 -11.42
CA TYR A 24 -42.54 -69.64 -10.24
C TYR A 24 -41.09 -70.01 -9.88
N GLU A 25 -40.64 -71.25 -10.10
CA GLU A 25 -39.26 -71.64 -9.83
C GLU A 25 -38.24 -70.97 -10.76
N GLU A 26 -38.61 -70.78 -12.03
CA GLU A 26 -37.79 -70.05 -13.01
C GLU A 26 -37.81 -68.55 -12.71
N ALA A 27 -38.99 -68.01 -12.34
CA ALA A 27 -39.15 -66.61 -11.92
C ALA A 27 -38.33 -66.28 -10.67
N ASP A 28 -38.26 -67.18 -9.66
CA ASP A 28 -37.45 -66.97 -8.45
C ASP A 28 -35.94 -66.94 -8.75
N LYS A 29 -35.47 -67.79 -9.65
CA LYS A 29 -34.06 -67.79 -10.09
C LYS A 29 -33.70 -66.49 -10.81
N GLU A 30 -34.56 -66.00 -11.71
CA GLU A 30 -34.36 -64.73 -12.40
C GLU A 30 -34.54 -63.53 -11.47
N ASN A 31 -35.44 -63.59 -10.49
CA ASN A 31 -35.61 -62.55 -9.48
C ASN A 31 -34.37 -62.40 -8.58
N LYS A 32 -33.71 -63.51 -8.21
CA LYS A 32 -32.42 -63.46 -7.48
C LYS A 32 -31.33 -62.77 -8.29
N LYS A 33 -31.27 -63.03 -9.60
CA LYS A 33 -30.34 -62.33 -10.51
C LYS A 33 -30.69 -60.85 -10.61
N LEU A 34 -31.98 -60.52 -10.76
CA LEU A 34 -32.48 -59.15 -10.77
C LEU A 34 -32.06 -58.38 -9.52
N GLU A 35 -32.25 -58.95 -8.32
CA GLU A 35 -31.85 -58.33 -7.06
C GLU A 35 -30.34 -58.06 -6.98
N SER A 36 -29.53 -59.03 -7.42
CA SER A 36 -28.07 -58.85 -7.48
C SER A 36 -27.68 -57.74 -8.45
N LEU A 37 -28.33 -57.67 -9.62
CA LEU A 37 -28.07 -56.65 -10.63
C LEU A 37 -28.52 -55.26 -10.16
N ARG A 38 -29.67 -55.15 -9.48
CA ARG A 38 -30.14 -53.91 -8.83
C ARG A 38 -29.11 -53.36 -7.86
N LYS A 39 -28.50 -54.24 -7.05
CA LYS A 39 -27.45 -53.86 -6.11
C LYS A 39 -26.18 -53.37 -6.83
N THR A 40 -25.75 -54.06 -7.89
CA THR A 40 -24.59 -53.62 -8.68
C THR A 40 -24.84 -52.28 -9.37
N VAL A 41 -26.03 -52.07 -9.94
CA VAL A 41 -26.41 -50.80 -10.58
C VAL A 41 -26.42 -49.67 -9.55
N SER A 42 -27.03 -49.88 -8.38
CA SER A 42 -27.08 -48.85 -7.34
C SER A 42 -25.67 -48.50 -6.80
N GLU A 43 -24.81 -49.49 -6.60
CA GLU A 43 -23.41 -49.27 -6.21
C GLU A 43 -22.61 -48.50 -7.27
N LYS A 44 -22.80 -48.82 -8.56
CA LYS A 44 -22.16 -48.09 -9.66
C LYS A 44 -22.66 -46.65 -9.75
N LYS A 45 -23.97 -46.41 -9.62
CA LYS A 45 -24.53 -45.04 -9.55
C LYS A 45 -23.94 -44.24 -8.40
N ARG A 46 -23.85 -44.85 -7.22
CA ARG A 46 -23.27 -44.21 -6.04
C ARG A 46 -21.80 -43.84 -6.27
N LYS A 47 -21.00 -44.73 -6.88
CA LYS A 47 -19.59 -44.45 -7.19
C LYS A 47 -19.44 -43.34 -8.23
N ALA A 48 -20.22 -43.38 -9.31
CA ALA A 48 -20.19 -42.34 -10.33
C ALA A 48 -20.54 -40.95 -9.75
N LEU A 49 -21.56 -40.88 -8.88
CA LEU A 49 -21.92 -39.64 -8.20
C LEU A 49 -20.82 -39.14 -7.24
N GLU A 50 -20.15 -40.06 -6.54
CA GLU A 50 -19.03 -39.71 -5.66
C GLU A 50 -17.82 -39.20 -6.46
N GLU A 51 -17.51 -39.84 -7.59
CA GLU A 51 -16.45 -39.41 -8.52
C GLU A 51 -16.76 -38.02 -9.10
N GLU A 52 -18.01 -37.78 -9.53
CA GLU A 52 -18.47 -36.47 -9.99
C GLU A 52 -18.36 -35.41 -8.88
N ARG A 53 -18.74 -35.74 -7.64
CA ARG A 53 -18.59 -34.82 -6.50
C ARG A 53 -17.12 -34.48 -6.26
N ILE A 54 -16.23 -35.45 -6.28
CA ILE A 54 -14.79 -35.21 -6.08
C ILE A 54 -14.25 -34.33 -7.20
N GLN A 55 -14.59 -34.64 -8.45
CA GLN A 55 -14.14 -33.86 -9.60
C GLN A 55 -14.63 -32.42 -9.52
N THR A 56 -15.92 -32.20 -9.22
CA THR A 56 -16.47 -30.83 -9.07
C THR A 56 -15.83 -30.07 -7.90
N GLU A 57 -15.51 -30.75 -6.80
CA GLU A 57 -14.78 -30.15 -5.67
C GLU A 57 -13.35 -29.76 -6.05
N GLU A 58 -12.64 -30.61 -6.80
CA GLU A 58 -11.30 -30.34 -7.30
C GLU A 58 -11.28 -29.18 -8.32
N GLU A 59 -12.23 -29.16 -9.25
CA GLU A 59 -12.40 -28.08 -10.22
C GLU A 59 -12.70 -26.75 -9.53
N LEU A 60 -13.57 -26.75 -8.52
CA LEU A 60 -13.88 -25.57 -7.73
C LEU A 60 -12.65 -25.06 -6.97
N LYS A 61 -11.88 -25.96 -6.33
CA LYS A 61 -10.65 -25.60 -5.63
C LYS A 61 -9.60 -25.01 -6.58
N ALA A 62 -9.44 -25.61 -7.76
CA ALA A 62 -8.50 -25.12 -8.77
C ALA A 62 -8.91 -23.72 -9.29
N ALA A 63 -10.21 -23.51 -9.54
CA ALA A 63 -10.75 -22.22 -9.94
C ALA A 63 -10.53 -21.16 -8.84
N TYR A 64 -10.81 -21.51 -7.58
CA TYR A 64 -10.57 -20.63 -6.43
C TYR A 64 -9.09 -20.26 -6.28
N GLN A 65 -8.17 -21.24 -6.38
CA GLN A 65 -6.74 -20.96 -6.29
C GLN A 65 -6.29 -20.02 -7.41
N THR A 66 -6.75 -20.25 -8.63
CA THR A 66 -6.45 -19.38 -9.77
C THR A 66 -6.97 -17.95 -9.55
N MET A 67 -8.16 -17.81 -8.97
CA MET A 67 -8.73 -16.50 -8.63
C MET A 67 -7.90 -15.80 -7.56
N LEU A 68 -7.49 -16.53 -6.52
CA LEU A 68 -6.67 -16.00 -5.45
C LEU A 68 -5.31 -15.53 -5.96
N ASP A 69 -4.65 -16.34 -6.78
CA ASP A 69 -3.35 -15.99 -7.37
C ASP A 69 -3.44 -14.73 -8.24
N LYS A 70 -4.50 -14.61 -9.05
CA LYS A 70 -4.77 -13.41 -9.84
C LYS A 70 -5.02 -12.19 -8.97
N PHE A 71 -5.88 -12.33 -7.96
CA PHE A 71 -6.18 -11.23 -7.04
C PHE A 71 -4.92 -10.76 -6.32
N SER A 72 -4.11 -11.68 -5.80
CA SER A 72 -2.85 -11.32 -5.13
C SER A 72 -1.90 -10.59 -6.07
N ALA A 73 -1.75 -11.06 -7.32
CA ALA A 73 -0.90 -10.39 -8.30
C ALA A 73 -1.38 -8.97 -8.65
N GLU A 74 -2.68 -8.80 -8.89
CA GLU A 74 -3.29 -7.49 -9.17
C GLU A 74 -3.18 -6.55 -7.97
N TRP A 75 -3.41 -7.08 -6.77
CA TRP A 75 -3.32 -6.31 -5.54
C TRP A 75 -1.88 -5.86 -5.24
N ASP A 76 -0.91 -6.75 -5.40
CA ASP A 76 0.50 -6.41 -5.22
C ASP A 76 0.96 -5.33 -6.22
N GLU A 77 0.48 -5.40 -7.47
CA GLU A 77 0.75 -4.36 -8.48
C GLU A 77 0.13 -3.02 -8.09
N GLU A 78 -1.13 -3.02 -7.65
CA GLU A 78 -1.85 -1.80 -7.25
C GLU A 78 -1.21 -1.16 -6.01
N MET A 79 -0.85 -1.96 -5.01
CA MET A 79 -0.15 -1.49 -3.82
C MET A 79 1.20 -0.88 -4.17
N LYS A 80 1.95 -1.50 -5.08
CA LYS A 80 3.23 -0.95 -5.55
C LYS A 80 3.05 0.39 -6.27
N LYS A 81 2.05 0.51 -7.15
CA LYS A 81 1.73 1.79 -7.81
C LYS A 81 1.39 2.87 -6.79
N PHE A 82 0.56 2.53 -5.81
CA PHE A 82 0.19 3.45 -4.74
C PHE A 82 1.40 3.91 -3.91
N GLU A 83 2.31 3.00 -3.56
CA GLU A 83 3.55 3.32 -2.86
C GLU A 83 4.45 4.25 -3.69
N ASP A 84 4.66 3.93 -4.97
CA ASP A 84 5.46 4.75 -5.89
C ASP A 84 4.88 6.17 -6.06
N GLU A 85 3.55 6.29 -6.20
CA GLU A 85 2.85 7.57 -6.29
C GLU A 85 2.94 8.36 -4.99
N SER A 86 2.78 7.69 -3.84
CA SER A 86 2.91 8.30 -2.52
C SER A 86 4.31 8.89 -2.31
N VAL A 87 5.36 8.16 -2.69
CA VAL A 87 6.75 8.65 -2.62
C VAL A 87 6.93 9.88 -3.51
N LYS A 88 6.48 9.83 -4.77
CA LYS A 88 6.55 10.99 -5.68
C LYS A 88 5.81 12.20 -5.15
N GLN A 89 4.65 12.00 -4.53
CA GLN A 89 3.86 13.08 -3.94
C GLN A 89 4.61 13.71 -2.76
N ILE A 90 5.21 12.91 -1.88
CA ILE A 90 6.03 13.39 -0.77
C ILE A 90 7.23 14.19 -1.28
N GLU A 91 7.93 13.70 -2.30
CA GLU A 91 9.07 14.42 -2.91
C GLU A 91 8.64 15.75 -3.54
N THR A 92 7.50 15.76 -4.23
CA THR A 92 6.92 16.97 -4.82
C THR A 92 6.57 17.99 -3.74
N MET A 93 5.94 17.55 -2.64
CA MET A 93 5.63 18.41 -1.50
C MET A 93 6.90 18.96 -0.83
N LYS A 94 7.92 18.13 -0.63
CA LYS A 94 9.21 18.58 -0.08
C LYS A 94 9.86 19.65 -0.96
N LYS A 95 9.87 19.43 -2.29
CA LYS A 95 10.40 20.41 -3.24
C LYS A 95 9.62 21.73 -3.17
N LYS A 96 8.29 21.65 -3.12
CA LYS A 96 7.43 22.82 -2.99
C LYS A 96 7.69 23.58 -1.69
N GLN A 97 7.79 22.88 -0.56
CA GLN A 97 8.09 23.48 0.75
C GLN A 97 9.46 24.16 0.79
N LEU A 98 10.48 23.55 0.18
CA LEU A 98 11.81 24.17 0.09
C LEU A 98 11.75 25.47 -0.73
N GLN A 99 11.03 25.45 -1.85
CA GLN A 99 10.86 26.65 -2.68
C GLN A 99 10.07 27.74 -1.95
N GLU A 100 8.94 27.39 -1.32
CA GLU A 100 8.17 28.33 -0.48
C GLU A 100 9.02 28.91 0.66
N GLN A 101 9.91 28.11 1.26
CA GLN A 101 10.84 28.59 2.29
C GLN A 101 11.85 29.59 1.73
N ASP A 102 12.42 29.32 0.56
CA ASP A 102 13.41 30.21 -0.05
C ASP A 102 12.75 31.52 -0.52
N ASP A 103 11.55 31.45 -1.11
CA ASP A 103 10.74 32.62 -1.47
C ASP A 103 10.43 33.48 -0.23
N LEU A 104 10.09 32.85 0.91
CA LEU A 104 9.86 33.54 2.18
C LEU A 104 11.13 34.19 2.74
N LYS A 105 12.30 33.55 2.63
CA LYS A 105 13.58 34.14 3.05
C LYS A 105 13.91 35.36 2.21
N GLU A 106 13.72 35.28 0.89
CA GLU A 106 13.96 36.39 -0.01
C GLU A 106 13.01 37.56 0.28
N ALA A 107 11.72 37.27 0.52
CA ALA A 107 10.75 38.27 0.94
C ALA A 107 11.15 38.92 2.27
N LEU A 108 11.57 38.15 3.28
CA LEU A 108 12.01 38.67 4.57
C LEU A 108 13.27 39.51 4.45
N ASP A 109 14.25 39.09 3.65
CA ASP A 109 15.47 39.86 3.38
C ASP A 109 15.19 41.17 2.63
N SER A 110 14.08 41.24 1.89
CA SER A 110 13.60 42.46 1.22
C SER A 110 12.78 43.37 2.14
N GLU A 111 12.00 42.82 3.06
CA GLU A 111 11.15 43.57 3.99
C GLU A 111 11.92 44.08 5.21
N VAL A 112 12.90 43.33 5.72
CA VAL A 112 13.70 43.76 6.88
C VAL A 112 14.65 44.86 6.42
N PRO A 113 14.46 46.12 6.86
CA PRO A 113 15.43 47.17 6.56
C PRO A 113 16.76 46.74 7.20
N ARG A 114 17.75 46.41 6.37
CA ARG A 114 19.09 46.16 6.91
C ARG A 114 19.50 47.45 7.62
N PRO A 115 19.83 47.41 8.92
CA PRO A 115 20.30 48.61 9.59
C PRO A 115 21.50 49.12 8.79
N PRO A 116 21.57 50.44 8.54
CA PRO A 116 22.68 51.01 7.78
C PRO A 116 23.98 50.57 8.42
N LYS A 117 24.93 50.18 7.58
CA LYS A 117 26.26 49.78 8.04
C LYS A 117 26.87 50.94 8.81
N ASP A 118 27.44 50.66 9.97
CA ASP A 118 28.24 51.61 10.74
C ASP A 118 29.22 52.35 9.83
N SER A 119 29.41 53.66 10.05
CA SER A 119 30.39 54.39 9.27
C SER A 119 31.79 53.82 9.44
N VAL A 120 32.62 53.94 8.41
CA VAL A 120 34.03 53.52 8.46
C VAL A 120 34.76 54.21 9.63
N GLU A 121 34.36 55.44 9.94
CA GLU A 121 34.88 56.21 11.08
C GLU A 121 34.50 55.57 12.42
N LEU A 122 33.23 55.18 12.60
CA LEU A 122 32.76 54.49 13.81
C LEU A 122 33.47 53.13 14.00
N VAL A 123 33.62 52.35 12.93
CA VAL A 123 34.33 51.06 12.96
C VAL A 123 35.80 51.26 13.39
N ASN A 124 36.46 52.28 12.84
CA ASN A 124 37.84 52.61 13.20
C ASN A 124 37.96 53.12 14.65
N LEU A 125 37.01 53.91 15.13
CA LEU A 125 36.97 54.37 16.52
C LEU A 125 36.78 53.20 17.51
N ARG A 126 35.92 52.23 17.19
CA ARG A 126 35.76 51.00 18.00
C ARG A 126 37.00 50.11 17.96
N ALA A 127 37.69 50.03 16.82
CA ALA A 127 38.95 49.30 16.71
C ALA A 127 40.07 49.94 17.54
N THR A 128 40.18 51.28 17.49
CA THR A 128 41.15 52.05 18.29
C THR A 128 40.85 51.98 19.79
N GLU A 129 39.58 52.08 20.20
CA GLU A 129 39.13 51.85 21.59
C GLU A 129 39.63 50.48 22.11
N LYS A 130 39.34 49.41 21.36
CA LYS A 130 39.78 48.04 21.71
C LYS A 130 41.30 47.93 21.81
N GLN A 131 42.03 48.58 20.90
CA GLN A 131 43.49 48.54 20.90
C GLN A 131 44.09 49.31 22.09
N LEU A 132 43.56 50.48 22.42
CA LEU A 132 43.99 51.28 23.57
C LEU A 132 43.69 50.57 24.90
N ALA A 133 42.55 49.88 24.99
CA ALA A 133 42.20 49.04 26.14
C ALA A 133 43.18 47.87 26.31
N LYS A 134 43.56 47.19 25.22
CA LYS A 134 44.59 46.13 25.23
C LYS A 134 45.95 46.64 25.70
N LEU A 135 46.32 47.85 25.32
CA LEU A 135 47.56 48.52 25.74
C LEU A 135 47.48 49.10 27.16
N ARG A 136 46.39 48.84 27.92
CA ARG A 136 46.14 49.36 29.27
C ARG A 136 46.09 50.89 29.37
N LYS A 137 45.88 51.58 28.25
CA LYS A 137 45.73 53.03 28.19
C LYS A 137 44.26 53.43 28.44
N PHE A 138 43.77 53.16 29.65
CA PHE A 138 42.33 53.25 29.94
C PHE A 138 41.75 54.66 29.82
N GLN A 139 42.53 55.70 30.12
CA GLN A 139 42.09 57.09 29.95
C GLN A 139 41.90 57.47 28.48
N GLU A 140 42.80 57.00 27.60
CA GLU A 140 42.69 57.21 26.15
C GLU A 140 41.56 56.35 25.55
N ALA A 141 41.41 55.11 26.01
CA ALA A 141 40.31 54.24 25.61
C ALA A 141 38.94 54.80 26.02
N LEU A 142 38.82 55.38 27.22
CA LEU A 142 37.57 56.01 27.68
C LEU A 142 37.19 57.20 26.81
N ARG A 143 38.17 58.00 26.36
CA ARG A 143 37.95 59.11 25.41
C ARG A 143 37.51 58.58 24.04
N ALA A 144 38.18 57.56 23.51
CA ALA A 144 37.82 56.93 22.24
C ALA A 144 36.41 56.30 22.28
N LYS A 145 36.03 55.69 23.41
CA LYS A 145 34.69 55.17 23.65
C LYS A 145 33.65 56.29 23.63
N ALA A 146 33.87 57.38 24.37
CA ALA A 146 32.94 58.50 24.41
C ALA A 146 32.73 59.12 23.01
N THR A 147 33.80 59.21 22.20
CA THR A 147 33.69 59.68 20.81
C THR A 147 32.94 58.69 19.91
N ALA A 148 33.16 57.38 20.08
CA ALA A 148 32.47 56.35 19.32
C ALA A 148 30.97 56.30 19.69
N ASP A 149 30.63 56.33 20.98
CA ASP A 149 29.25 56.31 21.48
C ASP A 149 28.48 57.56 20.99
N ALA A 150 29.12 58.73 20.97
CA ALA A 150 28.51 59.97 20.46
C ALA A 150 28.25 59.90 18.94
N LEU A 151 29.20 59.38 18.17
CA LEU A 151 29.07 59.20 16.72
C LEU A 151 27.98 58.17 16.38
N GLU A 152 27.94 57.05 17.11
CA GLU A 152 26.91 56.02 16.96
C GLU A 152 25.50 56.57 17.26
N GLN A 153 25.36 57.39 18.30
CA GLN A 153 24.09 58.02 18.65
C GLN A 153 23.66 59.05 17.59
N GLN A 154 24.62 59.80 17.04
CA GLN A 154 24.35 60.73 15.94
C GLN A 154 23.91 60.00 14.67
N GLU A 155 24.58 58.91 14.31
CA GLU A 155 24.25 58.08 13.15
C GLU A 155 22.87 57.43 13.30
N LYS A 156 22.57 56.80 14.45
CA LYS A 156 21.23 56.25 14.75
C LYS A 156 20.12 57.30 14.65
N SER A 157 20.36 58.49 15.21
CA SER A 157 19.35 59.57 15.19
C SER A 157 19.09 60.17 13.80
N ARG A 158 20.02 60.01 12.85
CA ARG A 158 19.83 60.42 11.45
C ARG A 158 19.00 59.38 10.70
N VAL A 159 19.26 58.11 10.96
CA VAL A 159 18.56 56.98 10.35
C VAL A 159 17.10 56.91 10.79
N ASP A 160 16.79 57.25 12.05
CA ASP A 160 15.41 57.30 12.56
C ASP A 160 14.58 58.49 12.02
N LYS A 161 15.22 59.44 11.33
CA LYS A 161 14.58 60.67 10.80
C LYS A 161 14.35 60.64 9.28
N GLU A 162 14.93 59.67 8.58
CA GLU A 162 14.72 59.39 7.16
C GLU A 162 13.67 58.29 6.99
#